data_AF-A0A5P1E6R1-F1
#
_entry.id   AF-A0A5P1E6R1-F1
#
_cell.length_a   1.000
_cell.length_b   1.000
_cell.length_c   1.000
_cell.angle_alpha   90.00
_cell.angle_beta   90.00
_cell.angle_gamma   90.00
#
_symmetry.space_group_name_H-M   'P 1'
#
loop_
_entity.id
_entity.type
_entity.pdbx_description
1 polymer ?
#
loop_
_entity_poly.entity_id
_entity_poly.type
_entity_poly.pdbx_seq_one_letter_code
_entity_poly.pdbx_strand_id
1 'polypeptide(L)'
;MDSLLDSLGPRYDDWPGPDPLPVDADMLPGIVHGYKPPFRIIPYGVRSSFGYKEGTALRRHAKVLPPHFALGRSRQHQGLAAAMLKLWERSSIAKIALKRGVQLTTSERMAEDIKVT
;
A
#
# COMPACT_ATOMS: atom_id res chain seq x y z
N MET A 1 -14.15 -7.89 1.24
CA MET A 1 -12.93 -7.16 0.83
C MET A 1 -13.18 -6.45 -0.50
N ASP A 2 -13.83 -7.09 -1.48
CA ASP A 2 -14.09 -6.47 -2.78
C ASP A 2 -14.84 -5.16 -2.75
N SER A 3 -15.97 -5.08 -2.04
CA SER A 3 -16.73 -3.82 -1.94
C SER A 3 -15.92 -2.65 -1.36
N LEU A 4 -14.89 -2.93 -0.54
CA LEU A 4 -13.98 -1.90 -0.07
C LEU A 4 -13.05 -1.47 -1.20
N LEU A 5 -12.42 -2.42 -1.87
CA LEU A 5 -11.47 -2.17 -2.95
C LEU A 5 -12.12 -1.44 -4.14
N ASP A 6 -13.38 -1.76 -4.46
CA ASP A 6 -14.17 -1.04 -5.48
C ASP A 6 -14.35 0.45 -5.14
N SER A 7 -14.34 0.78 -3.85
CA SER A 7 -14.46 2.17 -3.38
C SER A 7 -13.12 2.92 -3.31
N LEU A 8 -12.00 2.23 -3.55
CA LEU A 8 -10.65 2.82 -3.52
C LEU A 8 -10.20 3.29 -4.89
N GLY A 9 -10.63 2.62 -5.96
CA GLY A 9 -10.30 2.99 -7.33
C GLY A 9 -10.55 1.88 -8.35
N PRO A 10 -10.17 2.12 -9.62
CA PRO A 10 -10.27 1.12 -10.68
C PRO A 10 -9.48 -0.15 -10.35
N ARG A 11 -9.96 -1.31 -10.80
CA ARG A 11 -9.23 -2.58 -10.67
C ARG A 11 -8.18 -2.70 -11.77
N TYR A 12 -7.13 -3.47 -11.48
CA TYR A 12 -6.10 -3.81 -12.44
C TYR A 12 -6.47 -5.13 -13.14
N ASP A 13 -7.04 -5.02 -14.34
CA ASP A 13 -7.58 -6.16 -15.09
C ASP A 13 -6.49 -7.11 -15.61
N ASP A 14 -5.29 -6.60 -15.88
CA ASP A 14 -4.13 -7.37 -16.34
C ASP A 14 -3.39 -8.09 -15.19
N TRP A 15 -4.08 -8.38 -14.09
CA TRP A 15 -3.50 -9.06 -12.93
C TRP A 15 -3.32 -10.57 -13.22
N PRO A 16 -2.09 -11.09 -13.23
CA PRO A 16 -1.85 -12.52 -13.52
C PRO A 16 -2.09 -13.43 -12.30
N GLY A 17 -2.43 -12.86 -11.15
CA GLY A 17 -2.62 -13.60 -9.90
C GLY A 17 -4.08 -13.96 -9.64
N PRO A 18 -4.36 -14.61 -8.49
CA PRO A 18 -5.72 -14.97 -8.12
C PRO A 18 -6.54 -13.73 -7.74
N ASP A 19 -7.86 -13.89 -7.80
CA ASP A 19 -8.83 -12.93 -7.24
C ASP A 19 -8.64 -12.72 -5.73
N PRO A 20 -9.04 -11.54 -5.22
CA PRO A 20 -9.61 -10.41 -5.95
C PRO A 20 -8.56 -9.58 -6.69
N LEU A 21 -8.97 -8.99 -7.82
CA LEU A 21 -8.13 -8.08 -8.59
C LEU A 21 -7.66 -6.89 -7.72
N PRO A 22 -6.36 -6.56 -7.67
CA PRO A 22 -5.90 -5.41 -6.92
C PRO A 22 -6.40 -4.11 -7.56
N VAL A 23 -6.45 -3.04 -6.77
CA VAL A 23 -6.71 -1.68 -7.27
C VAL A 23 -5.50 -1.20 -8.06
N ASP A 24 -5.71 -0.63 -9.24
CA ASP A 24 -4.65 -0.03 -10.03
C ASP A 24 -4.20 1.30 -9.39
N ALA A 25 -3.05 1.28 -8.72
CA ALA A 25 -2.51 2.44 -8.03
C ALA A 25 -1.98 3.51 -8.98
N ASP A 26 -1.68 3.16 -10.25
CA ASP A 26 -1.25 4.14 -11.25
C ASP A 26 -2.41 5.01 -11.73
N MET A 27 -3.63 4.47 -11.68
CA MET A 27 -4.87 5.18 -11.99
C MET A 27 -5.35 6.09 -10.85
N LEU A 28 -4.74 6.00 -9.68
CA LEU A 28 -5.02 6.90 -8.56
C LEU A 28 -4.33 8.27 -8.76
N PRO A 29 -4.92 9.36 -8.23
CA PRO A 29 -4.33 10.70 -8.33
C PRO A 29 -2.88 10.71 -7.80
N GLY A 30 -1.94 11.19 -8.62
CA GLY A 30 -0.54 11.27 -8.20
C GLY A 30 -0.31 12.30 -7.09
N ILE A 31 -1.08 13.38 -7.14
CA ILE A 31 -1.10 14.48 -6.17
C ILE A 31 -2.55 14.67 -5.75
N VAL A 32 -2.78 14.78 -4.45
CA VAL A 32 -4.09 15.05 -3.84
C VAL A 32 -3.99 16.40 -3.15
N HIS A 33 -4.76 17.38 -3.62
CA HIS A 33 -4.73 18.73 -3.05
C HIS A 33 -5.10 18.71 -1.57
N GLY A 34 -4.22 19.28 -0.73
CA GLY A 34 -4.42 19.33 0.72
C GLY A 34 -4.16 18.01 1.44
N TYR A 35 -3.57 17.00 0.77
CA TYR A 35 -3.16 15.77 1.43
C TYR A 35 -2.18 16.08 2.57
N LYS A 36 -2.47 15.52 3.74
CA LYS A 36 -1.61 15.58 4.91
C LYS A 36 -1.33 14.15 5.35
N PRO A 37 -0.06 13.75 5.48
CA PRO A 37 0.28 12.44 6.03
C PRO A 37 -0.40 12.25 7.39
N PRO A 38 -0.90 11.03 7.70
CA PRO A 38 -1.51 10.75 9.00
C PRO A 38 -0.50 10.98 10.11
N PHE A 39 -0.95 11.59 11.21
CA PHE A 39 -0.09 11.79 12.37
C PHE A 39 0.17 10.43 13.06
N ARG A 40 1.44 10.06 13.20
CA ARG A 40 1.84 8.82 13.88
C ARG A 40 2.15 9.10 15.35
N ILE A 41 1.21 8.80 16.24
CA ILE A 41 1.44 8.86 17.68
C ILE A 41 2.13 7.57 18.13
N ILE A 42 3.33 7.70 18.68
CA ILE A 42 4.07 6.58 19.28
C ILE A 42 4.16 6.86 20.77
N PRO A 43 3.57 6.03 21.65
CA PRO A 43 3.70 6.18 23.09
C PRO A 43 5.17 6.16 23.53
N TYR A 44 5.47 6.86 24.62
CA TYR A 44 6.83 6.93 25.15
C TYR A 44 7.41 5.52 25.42
N GLY A 45 8.65 5.29 24.99
CA GLY A 45 9.34 4.00 25.14
C GLY A 45 9.00 2.94 24.09
N VAL A 46 8.04 3.19 23.19
CA VAL A 46 7.69 2.27 22.10
C VAL A 46 8.57 2.54 20.88
N ARG A 47 9.12 1.49 20.26
CA ARG A 47 9.88 1.63 19.02
C ARG A 47 8.94 1.92 17.84
N SER A 48 9.37 2.79 16.95
CA SER A 48 8.65 3.13 15.72
C SER A 48 8.65 2.02 14.66
N SER A 49 9.40 0.95 14.89
CA SER A 49 9.60 -0.17 13.98
C SER A 49 9.30 -1.48 14.70
N PHE A 50 8.70 -2.43 13.99
CA PHE A 50 8.49 -3.78 14.49
C PHE A 50 9.82 -4.49 14.83
N GLY A 51 9.80 -5.28 15.89
CA GLY A 51 10.91 -6.20 16.19
C GLY A 51 11.03 -7.31 15.15
N TYR A 52 12.16 -8.03 15.14
CA TYR A 52 12.40 -9.11 14.17
C TYR A 52 11.31 -10.19 14.18
N LYS A 53 10.86 -10.61 15.38
CA LYS A 53 9.80 -11.62 15.55
C LYS A 53 8.46 -11.14 14.99
N GLU A 54 8.05 -9.92 15.35
CA GLU A 54 6.80 -9.29 14.90
C GLU A 54 6.81 -9.09 13.39
N GLY A 55 7.90 -8.56 12.83
CA GLY A 55 8.04 -8.37 11.39
C GLY A 55 8.03 -9.69 10.62
N THR A 56 8.55 -10.78 11.20
CA THR A 56 8.48 -12.12 10.60
C THR A 56 7.05 -12.67 10.64
N ALA A 57 6.33 -12.51 11.76
CA ALA A 57 4.94 -12.90 11.87
C ALA A 57 4.05 -12.14 10.87
N LEU A 58 4.20 -10.81 10.78
CA LEU A 58 3.49 -9.98 9.81
C LEU A 58 3.77 -10.41 8.36
N ARG A 59 5.03 -10.69 8.01
CA ARG A 59 5.38 -11.22 6.68
C ARG A 59 4.71 -12.56 6.40
N ARG A 60 4.63 -13.45 7.40
CA ARG A 60 3.95 -14.74 7.27
C ARG A 60 2.45 -14.55 7.02
N HIS A 61 1.79 -13.64 7.73
CA HIS A 61 0.38 -13.31 7.47
C HIS A 61 0.19 -12.66 6.09
N ALA A 62 1.08 -11.76 5.68
CA ALA A 62 1.00 -11.10 4.38
C ALA A 62 1.21 -12.04 3.19
N LYS A 63 1.86 -13.20 3.37
CA LYS A 63 2.06 -14.19 2.29
C LYS A 63 0.75 -14.76 1.76
N VAL A 64 -0.19 -15.07 2.64
CA VAL A 64 -1.49 -15.66 2.26
C VAL A 64 -2.49 -14.64 1.75
N LEU A 65 -2.28 -13.35 2.06
CA LEU A 65 -3.18 -12.29 1.61
C LEU A 65 -2.97 -11.98 0.13
N PRO A 66 -4.03 -11.80 -0.67
CA PRO A 66 -3.92 -11.24 -2.01
C PRO A 66 -3.42 -9.78 -1.92
N PRO A 67 -2.75 -9.25 -2.96
CA PRO A 67 -2.40 -7.83 -2.98
C PRO A 67 -3.67 -6.97 -3.08
N HIS A 68 -3.66 -5.84 -2.40
CA HIS A 68 -4.75 -4.86 -2.43
C HIS A 68 -4.56 -3.82 -3.53
N PHE A 69 -3.30 -3.52 -3.87
CA PHE A 69 -2.91 -2.54 -4.88
C PHE A 69 -1.89 -3.11 -5.84
N ALA A 70 -1.88 -2.64 -7.07
CA ALA A 70 -0.84 -2.89 -8.07
C ALA A 70 -0.24 -1.55 -8.50
N LEU A 71 1.08 -1.38 -8.36
CA LEU A 71 1.78 -0.13 -8.61
C LEU A 71 2.84 -0.29 -9.70
N GLY A 72 2.82 0.60 -10.69
CA GLY A 72 3.72 0.62 -11.84
C GLY A 72 4.61 1.86 -11.94
N ARG A 73 4.51 2.80 -10.99
CA ARG A 73 5.33 4.03 -10.96
C ARG A 73 6.15 4.17 -9.67
N SER A 74 7.22 4.96 -9.74
CA SER A 74 8.14 5.15 -8.62
C SER A 74 7.81 6.33 -7.70
N ARG A 75 7.04 7.32 -8.17
CA ARG A 75 6.74 8.58 -7.43
C ARG A 75 5.25 8.90 -7.48
N GLN A 76 4.86 9.98 -6.81
CA GLN A 76 3.50 10.53 -6.81
C GLN A 76 2.49 9.52 -6.25
N HIS A 77 2.67 9.20 -4.97
CA HIS A 77 1.87 8.17 -4.28
C HIS A 77 0.77 8.77 -3.40
N GLN A 78 0.40 10.05 -3.56
CA GLN A 78 -0.57 10.69 -2.65
C GLN A 78 -1.94 10.01 -2.70
N GLY A 79 -2.42 9.67 -3.90
CA GLY A 79 -3.65 8.91 -4.06
C GLY A 79 -3.54 7.49 -3.50
N LEU A 80 -2.40 6.82 -3.66
CA LEU A 80 -2.16 5.51 -3.06
C LEU A 80 -2.16 5.60 -1.53
N ALA A 81 -1.48 6.59 -0.96
CA ALA A 81 -1.43 6.80 0.49
C ALA A 81 -2.82 7.11 1.06
N ALA A 82 -3.61 7.95 0.39
CA ALA A 82 -5.01 8.20 0.75
C ALA A 82 -5.88 6.92 0.67
N ALA A 83 -5.70 6.10 -0.36
CA ALA A 83 -6.40 4.83 -0.48
C ALA A 83 -5.97 3.82 0.61
N MET A 84 -4.68 3.82 0.99
CA MET A 84 -4.17 3.01 2.10
C MET A 84 -4.79 3.42 3.45
N LEU A 85 -4.99 4.71 3.70
CA LEU A 85 -5.68 5.19 4.91
C LEU A 85 -7.09 4.60 5.01
N LYS A 86 -7.85 4.68 3.93
CA LYS A 86 -9.20 4.11 3.86
C LYS A 86 -9.21 2.59 3.98
N LEU A 87 -8.19 1.91 3.43
CA LEU A 87 -8.00 0.48 3.61
C LEU A 87 -7.74 0.09 5.08
N TRP A 88 -6.99 0.91 5.82
CA TRP A 88 -6.63 0.64 7.21
C TRP A 88 -7.80 0.70 8.19
N GLU A 89 -8.94 1.26 7.81
CA GLU A 89 -10.18 1.18 8.58
C GLU A 89 -10.70 -0.26 8.71
N ARG A 90 -10.32 -1.17 7.79
CA ARG A 90 -10.79 -2.56 7.78
C ARG A 90 -9.70 -3.61 7.78
N SER A 91 -8.46 -3.26 7.43
CA SER A 91 -7.34 -4.19 7.37
C SER A 91 -6.11 -3.63 8.08
N SER A 92 -5.43 -4.45 8.88
CA SER A 92 -4.16 -4.05 9.51
C SER A 92 -2.95 -4.11 8.58
N ILE A 93 -3.10 -4.68 7.38
CA ILE A 93 -2.02 -4.86 6.40
C ILE A 93 -2.47 -4.30 5.05
N ALA A 94 -1.64 -3.44 4.46
CA ALA A 94 -1.75 -3.03 3.07
C ALA A 94 -0.67 -3.75 2.24
N LYS A 95 -1.08 -4.64 1.34
CA LYS A 95 -0.17 -5.36 0.46
C LYS A 95 -0.20 -4.72 -0.94
N ILE A 96 0.96 -4.30 -1.41
CA ILE A 96 1.13 -3.64 -2.71
C ILE A 96 1.96 -4.57 -3.59
N ALA A 97 1.44 -4.95 -4.74
CA ALA A 97 2.17 -5.65 -5.79
C ALA A 97 2.85 -4.63 -6.69
N LEU A 98 4.07 -4.94 -7.13
CA LEU A 98 4.75 -4.18 -8.17
C LEU A 98 4.41 -4.77 -9.53
N LYS A 99 4.02 -3.92 -10.48
CA LYS A 99 3.82 -4.33 -11.87
C LYS A 99 5.16 -4.79 -12.47
N ARG A 100 5.12 -5.61 -13.51
CA ARG A 100 6.34 -6.12 -14.17
C ARG A 100 7.01 -5.01 -14.98
N GLY A 101 8.34 -5.02 -15.04
CA GLY A 101 9.11 -4.11 -15.90
C GLY A 101 9.28 -2.68 -15.37
N VAL A 102 8.90 -2.42 -14.11
CA VAL A 102 9.04 -1.09 -13.51
C VAL A 102 10.52 -0.83 -13.19
N GLN A 103 11.10 0.19 -13.82
CA GLN A 103 12.49 0.58 -13.60
C GLN A 103 12.62 1.45 -12.34
N LEU A 104 13.75 1.33 -11.64
CA LEU A 104 14.13 2.18 -10.51
C LEU A 104 13.18 2.13 -9.29
N THR A 105 12.35 1.09 -9.17
CA THR A 105 11.48 0.86 -8.01
C THR A 105 11.99 -0.31 -7.19
N THR A 106 12.70 -0.03 -6.10
CA THR A 106 12.89 -1.00 -5.02
C THR A 106 11.78 -0.84 -3.98
N SER A 107 11.46 -1.91 -3.25
CA SER A 107 10.50 -1.86 -2.15
C SER A 107 10.87 -0.83 -1.10
N GLU A 108 12.17 -0.66 -0.85
CA GLU A 108 12.72 0.29 0.12
C GLU A 108 12.45 1.73 -0.32
N ARG A 109 12.77 2.06 -1.59
CA ARG A 109 12.58 3.42 -2.11
C ARG A 109 11.10 3.79 -2.18
N MET A 110 10.25 2.85 -2.60
CA MET A 110 8.81 3.03 -2.60
C MET A 110 8.26 3.25 -1.19
N ALA A 111 8.76 2.51 -0.19
CA ALA A 111 8.36 2.70 1.19
C ALA A 111 8.75 4.09 1.72
N GLU A 112 9.92 4.61 1.36
CA GLU A 112 10.31 5.98 1.72
C GLU A 112 9.43 7.02 1.04
N ASP A 113 9.16 6.88 -0.26
CA ASP A 113 8.28 7.82 -0.97
C ASP A 113 6.88 7.83 -0.34
N ILE A 114 6.29 6.68 -0.01
CA ILE A 114 4.97 6.60 0.65
C ILE A 114 4.97 7.20 2.06
N LYS A 115 6.08 7.12 2.81
CA LYS A 115 6.18 7.73 4.16
C LYS A 115 6.23 9.26 4.11
N VAL A 116 6.86 9.82 3.08
CA VAL A 116 7.09 11.26 2.92
C VAL A 116 5.89 11.95 2.27
N THR A 117 5.17 11.20 1.45
CA THR A 117 3.97 11.61 0.73
C THR A 117 2.86 11.98 1.70
#